data_AF-A0A960TRU2-F1
#
_entry.id   AF-A0A960TRU2-F1
#
_cell.length_a   1.000
_cell.length_b   1.000
_cell.length_c   1.000
_cell.angle_alpha   90.00
_cell.angle_beta   90.00
_cell.angle_gamma   90.00
#
_symmetry.space_group_name_H-M   'P 1'
#
loop_
_entity.id
_entity.type
_entity.pdbx_description
1 polymer ?
#
loop_
_entity_poly.entity_id
_entity_poly.type
_entity_poly.pdbx_seq_one_letter_code
_entity_poly.pdbx_strand_id
1 'polypeptide(L)'
;HARARGLAEGLDNPALALDHPVDTNIVIVRAARQDLLLRHLADRGVLAVAFGKGRVRLVTHRDVDDAAVSAALEALKGYVEESA
;
A
#
# COMPACT_ATOMS: atom_id res chain seq x y z
N HIS A 1 -15.17 -1.95 3.20
CA HIS A 1 -15.09 -1.16 1.94
C HIS A 1 -14.61 -2.09 0.83
N ALA A 2 -15.34 -2.26 -0.29
CA ALA A 2 -14.97 -3.23 -1.34
C ALA A 2 -13.59 -2.95 -1.95
N ARG A 3 -13.26 -1.68 -2.17
CA ARG A 3 -11.97 -1.21 -2.72
C ARG A 3 -10.77 -1.51 -1.83
N ALA A 4 -10.88 -1.24 -0.54
CA ALA A 4 -9.82 -1.52 0.41
C ALA A 4 -9.53 -3.03 0.49
N ARG A 5 -10.59 -3.86 0.43
CA ARG A 5 -10.44 -5.33 0.34
C ARG A 5 -9.75 -5.74 -0.96
N GLY A 6 -10.18 -5.21 -2.10
CA GLY A 6 -9.53 -5.49 -3.38
C GLY A 6 -8.05 -5.11 -3.40
N LEU A 7 -7.67 -4.00 -2.74
CA LEU A 7 -6.27 -3.60 -2.60
C LEU A 7 -5.46 -4.56 -1.70
N ALA A 8 -6.08 -5.10 -0.64
CA ALA A 8 -5.42 -6.07 0.23
C ALA A 8 -5.32 -7.47 -0.38
N GLU A 9 -6.38 -7.92 -1.06
CA GLU A 9 -6.46 -9.22 -1.73
C GLU A 9 -5.57 -9.26 -2.97
N GLY A 10 -5.45 -8.15 -3.69
CA GLY A 10 -4.58 -8.03 -4.87
C GLY A 10 -3.11 -7.74 -4.57
N LEU A 11 -2.75 -7.58 -3.28
CA LEU A 11 -1.37 -7.36 -2.87
C LEU A 11 -0.59 -8.68 -3.02
N ASP A 12 0.18 -8.76 -4.09
CA ASP A 12 1.08 -9.88 -4.37
C ASP A 12 2.51 -9.35 -4.54
N ASN A 13 3.18 -9.13 -3.41
CA ASN A 13 4.57 -8.71 -3.38
C ASN A 13 5.30 -9.34 -2.18
N PRO A 14 6.39 -10.12 -2.38
CA PRO A 14 7.11 -10.78 -1.30
C PRO A 14 7.84 -9.82 -0.36
N ALA A 15 8.15 -8.59 -0.80
CA ALA A 15 8.77 -7.56 0.03
C ALA A 15 7.76 -6.85 0.96
N LEU A 16 6.46 -7.08 0.76
CA LEU A 16 5.40 -6.41 1.50
C LEU A 16 4.52 -7.45 2.21
N ALA A 17 4.10 -7.15 3.43
CA ALA A 17 3.17 -8.01 4.17
C ALA A 17 1.98 -7.23 4.69
N LEU A 18 0.76 -7.75 4.54
CA LEU A 18 -0.42 -7.15 5.14
C LEU A 18 -0.31 -7.21 6.69
N ASP A 19 -0.52 -6.09 7.37
CA ASP A 19 -0.39 -5.99 8.83
C ASP A 19 -1.66 -6.44 9.56
N HIS A 20 -2.83 -6.20 8.97
CA HIS A 20 -4.15 -6.44 9.55
C HIS A 20 -5.23 -6.74 8.50
N PRO A 21 -6.30 -7.47 8.86
CA PRO A 21 -7.48 -7.62 8.00
C PRO A 21 -8.12 -6.26 7.70
N VAL A 22 -8.59 -6.10 6.46
CA VAL A 22 -9.16 -4.84 5.98
C VAL A 22 -10.66 -4.79 6.25
N ASP A 23 -11.00 -4.28 7.44
CA ASP A 23 -12.38 -4.11 7.88
C ASP A 23 -12.95 -2.72 7.52
N THR A 24 -12.10 -1.75 7.23
CA THR A 24 -12.48 -0.34 7.01
C THR A 24 -11.98 0.18 5.65
N ASN A 25 -11.77 1.50 5.56
CA ASN A 25 -11.11 2.20 4.47
C ASN A 25 -9.57 2.24 4.61
N ILE A 26 -9.01 1.53 5.59
CA ILE A 26 -7.57 1.58 5.90
C ILE A 26 -6.94 0.23 5.55
N VAL A 27 -5.84 0.29 4.79
CA VAL A 27 -4.96 -0.86 4.53
C VAL A 27 -3.60 -0.55 5.12
N ILE A 28 -3.04 -1.48 5.90
CA ILE A 28 -1.71 -1.34 6.49
C ILE A 28 -0.81 -2.43 5.92
N VAL A 29 0.30 -2.02 5.32
CA VAL A 29 1.34 -2.90 4.80
C VAL A 29 2.62 -2.72 5.60
N ARG A 30 3.36 -3.80 5.78
CA ARG A 30 4.68 -3.84 6.40
C ARG A 30 5.74 -3.88 5.31
N ALA A 31 6.80 -3.12 5.50
CA ALA A 31 8.01 -3.12 4.66
C ALA A 31 9.22 -2.89 5.56
N ALA A 32 10.37 -3.53 5.26
CA ALA A 32 11.57 -3.32 6.07
C ALA A 32 12.08 -1.87 5.93
N ARG A 33 11.93 -1.31 4.72
CA ARG A 33 12.29 0.07 4.36
C ARG A 33 11.07 0.92 4.02
N GLN A 34 10.28 1.27 5.04
CA GLN A 34 9.07 2.07 4.87
C GLN A 34 9.31 3.44 4.20
N ASP A 35 10.49 4.03 4.39
CA ASP A 35 10.91 5.29 3.77
C ASP A 35 11.02 5.15 2.24
N LEU A 36 11.61 4.05 1.77
CA LEU A 36 11.74 3.75 0.34
C LEU A 36 10.38 3.43 -0.28
N LEU A 37 9.55 2.64 0.42
CA LEU A 37 8.19 2.37 -0.02
C LEU A 37 7.37 3.65 -0.17
N LEU A 38 7.42 4.56 0.81
CA LEU A 38 6.68 5.82 0.75
C LEU A 38 7.13 6.68 -0.43
N ARG A 39 8.44 6.77 -0.68
CA ARG A 39 8.97 7.48 -1.84
C ARG A 39 8.51 6.85 -3.15
N HIS A 40 8.63 5.53 -3.28
CA HIS A 40 8.23 4.78 -4.46
C HIS A 40 6.74 4.94 -4.80
N LEU A 41 5.88 4.97 -3.77
CA LEU A 41 4.45 5.22 -3.90
C LEU A 41 4.19 6.69 -4.29
N ALA A 42 4.84 7.64 -3.64
CA ALA A 42 4.70 9.06 -3.95
C ALA A 42 5.11 9.40 -5.40
N ASP A 43 6.21 8.82 -5.88
CA ASP A 43 6.69 8.97 -7.27
C ASP A 43 5.67 8.43 -8.30
N ARG A 44 4.75 7.56 -7.88
CA ARG A 44 3.64 7.00 -8.68
C ARG A 44 2.29 7.68 -8.39
N GLY A 45 2.28 8.78 -7.63
CA GLY A 45 1.07 9.52 -7.28
C GLY A 45 0.20 8.83 -6.22
N VAL A 46 0.72 7.82 -5.52
CA VAL A 46 0.00 7.09 -4.47
C VAL A 46 0.37 7.68 -3.11
N LEU A 47 -0.61 8.27 -2.43
CA LEU A 47 -0.43 8.82 -1.09
C LEU A 47 -0.54 7.72 -0.04
N ALA A 48 0.50 7.61 0.78
CA ALA A 48 0.54 6.73 1.94
C ALA A 48 1.29 7.41 3.09
N VAL A 49 1.07 6.94 4.32
CA VAL A 49 1.70 7.53 5.51
C VAL A 49 2.38 6.47 6.36
N ALA A 50 3.55 6.79 6.91
CA ALA A 50 4.19 5.94 7.91
C ALA A 50 3.30 5.83 9.17
N PHE A 51 3.16 4.63 9.71
CA PHE A 51 2.34 4.36 10.89
C PHE A 51 3.07 3.41 11.85
N GLY A 52 4.02 3.94 12.61
CA GLY A 52 4.89 3.13 13.48
C GLY A 52 6.08 2.55 12.72
N LYS A 53 6.82 1.63 13.36
CA LYS A 53 8.06 1.08 12.80
C LYS A 53 7.75 0.04 11.71
N GLY A 54 8.17 0.31 10.48
CA GLY A 54 8.08 -0.61 9.34
C GLY A 54 6.68 -0.80 8.80
N ARG A 55 5.78 0.16 9.00
CA ARG A 55 4.36 0.07 8.65
C ARG A 55 3.95 1.30 7.86
N VAL A 56 3.26 1.06 6.75
CA VAL A 56 2.73 2.10 5.87
C VAL A 56 1.22 1.92 5.76
N ARG A 57 0.49 3.01 5.98
CA ARG A 57 -0.96 3.06 5.96
C ARG A 57 -1.44 3.74 4.68
N LEU A 58 -2.29 3.04 3.95
CA LEU A 58 -3.05 3.56 2.81
C LEU A 58 -4.50 3.76 3.25
N VAL A 59 -5.12 4.85 2.79
CA VAL A 59 -6.50 5.17 3.15
C VAL A 59 -7.34 5.36 1.89
N THR A 60 -8.30 4.46 1.67
CA THR A 60 -9.25 4.53 0.56
C THR A 60 -10.45 5.39 0.94
N HIS A 61 -10.31 6.72 0.90
CA HIS A 61 -11.42 7.64 1.13
C HIS A 61 -12.49 7.55 0.01
N ARG A 62 -13.58 8.33 0.13
CA ARG A 62 -14.69 8.31 -0.85
C ARG A 62 -14.27 8.67 -2.27
N ASP A 63 -13.21 9.47 -2.41
CA ASP A 63 -12.69 9.92 -3.71
C ASP A 63 -11.75 8.91 -4.39
N VAL A 64 -11.49 7.76 -3.75
CA VAL A 64 -10.73 6.67 -4.34
C VAL A 64 -11.67 5.82 -5.21
N ASP A 65 -11.46 5.91 -6.52
CA ASP A 65 -12.12 5.08 -7.51
C ASP A 65 -11.37 3.76 -7.75
N ASP A 66 -11.91 2.92 -8.64
CA ASP A 66 -11.32 1.62 -8.93
C ASP A 66 -10.01 1.75 -9.72
N ALA A 67 -9.86 2.82 -10.52
CA ALA A 67 -8.62 3.12 -11.23
C ALA A 67 -7.46 3.46 -10.28
N ALA A 68 -7.73 4.23 -9.23
CA ALA A 68 -6.78 4.55 -8.17
C ALA A 68 -6.38 3.30 -7.37
N VAL A 69 -7.33 2.37 -7.13
CA VAL A 69 -7.01 1.07 -6.50
C VAL A 69 -6.08 0.26 -7.40
N SER A 70 -6.38 0.16 -8.70
CA SER A 70 -5.51 -0.53 -9.66
C SER A 70 -4.12 0.10 -9.74
N ALA A 71 -4.02 1.43 -9.82
CA ALA A 71 -2.73 2.13 -9.84
C ALA A 71 -1.91 1.89 -8.56
N ALA A 72 -2.58 1.92 -7.39
CA ALA A 72 -1.93 1.63 -6.12
C ALA A 72 -1.45 0.17 -6.04
N LEU A 73 -2.24 -0.78 -6.53
CA LEU A 73 -1.84 -2.19 -6.62
C LEU A 73 -0.61 -2.39 -7.51
N GLU A 74 -0.60 -1.78 -8.70
CA GLU A 74 0.55 -1.87 -9.61
C GLU A 74 1.80 -1.20 -9.02
N ALA A 75 1.64 -0.08 -8.31
CA ALA A 75 2.73 0.55 -7.57
C ALA A 75 3.27 -0.36 -6.46
N LEU A 76 2.38 -1.00 -5.69
CA LEU A 76 2.75 -1.92 -4.62
C LEU A 76 3.44 -3.18 -5.17
N LYS A 77 2.94 -3.79 -6.24
CA LYS A 77 3.56 -4.96 -6.89
C LYS A 77 4.93 -4.65 -7.49
N GLY A 78 5.08 -3.46 -8.08
CA GLY A 78 6.33 -3.01 -8.66
C GLY A 78 7.38 -2.53 -7.65
N TYR A 79 7.07 -2.50 -6.35
CA TYR A 79 8.06 -2.19 -5.33
C TYR A 79 9.05 -3.34 -5.20
N VAL A 80 10.33 -3.03 -5.36
CA VAL A 80 11.42 -3.97 -5.07
C VAL A 80 12.15 -3.45 -3.85
N GLU A 81 12.33 -4.32 -2.87
CA GLU A 81 13.21 -4.01 -1.74
C GLU A 81 14.65 -4.12 -2.24
N GLU A 82 15.23 -2.98 -2.62
CA GLU A 82 16.66 -2.92 -2.94
C GLU A 82 17.46 -3.24 -1.66
N SER A 83 18.01 -4.44 -1.62
CA SER A 83 19.07 -4.83 -0.68
C SER A 83 20.31 -4.03 -1.02
N ALA A 84 20.47 -2.87 -0.37
CA ALA A 84 21.74 -2.17 -0.31
C ALA A 84 22.75 -2.95 0.55
#